data_AF-A0A7S4JEN7-F1
#
_entry.id   AF-A0A7S4JEN7-F1
#
_cell.length_a   1.000
_cell.length_b   1.000
_cell.length_c   1.000
_cell.angle_alpha   90.00
_cell.angle_beta   90.00
_cell.angle_gamma   90.00
#
_symmetry.space_group_name_H-M   'P 1'
#
loop_
_entity.id
_entity.type
_entity.pdbx_description
1 polymer ?
#
loop_
_entity_poly.entity_id
_entity_poly.type
_entity_poly.pdbx_seq_one_letter_code
_entity_poly.pdbx_strand_id
1 'polypeptide(L)'
;TMGCAASTAAEPVSPIDSIERYTKPESIWAALASGHVALIRMNWLIKHAKAAGVLPRRQDLPQDAFFTLKQLKRMYAKNYTESPSRLLPIIAISFCWDTPAHPDPTGKQLKTVAATLEMEKKKYKEYGLYGYSEMAVFWDWLSMHQKDPALFDASETPEAKPEGPERAAFIEDLKAKRKFFGGEQYELSRPVEEKESFNVALKETMDLWYAHQLTSLYMLTKLPEGSQRTTGYDESGWTTYERCSGELIKKSAHSPWGGSKWQLVLDLGADDM
;
A
#
# COMPACT_ATOMS: atom_id res chain seq x y z
N THR A 1 -21.49 7.51 -54.01
CA THR A 1 -21.88 7.13 -52.64
C THR A 1 -20.74 6.39 -51.98
N MET A 2 -19.90 7.11 -51.23
CA MET A 2 -19.05 6.53 -50.19
C MET A 2 -19.01 7.53 -49.05
N GLY A 3 -19.66 7.15 -47.95
CA GLY A 3 -19.72 7.94 -46.72
C GLY A 3 -18.37 7.88 -46.01
N CYS A 4 -17.81 9.05 -45.73
CA CYS A 4 -16.67 9.18 -44.85
C CYS A 4 -17.19 9.03 -43.42
N ALA A 5 -16.89 7.89 -42.78
CA ALA A 5 -17.21 7.67 -41.38
C ALA A 5 -16.34 8.60 -40.54
N ALA A 6 -16.96 9.61 -39.94
CA ALA A 6 -16.32 10.44 -38.94
C ALA A 6 -16.03 9.55 -37.72
N SER A 7 -14.74 9.23 -37.54
CA SER A 7 -14.22 8.65 -36.30
C SER A 7 -14.52 9.63 -35.18
N THR A 8 -15.46 9.28 -34.29
CA THR A 8 -15.68 10.00 -33.04
C THR A 8 -14.45 9.82 -32.17
N ALA A 9 -13.56 10.80 -32.20
CA ALA A 9 -12.51 10.92 -31.21
C ALA A 9 -13.18 11.00 -29.83
N ALA A 10 -12.81 10.07 -28.94
CA ALA A 10 -13.24 10.14 -27.55
C ALA A 10 -12.78 11.49 -26.97
N GLU A 11 -13.70 12.21 -26.34
CA GLU A 11 -13.37 13.47 -25.67
C GLU A 11 -12.30 13.23 -24.60
N PRO A 12 -11.29 14.12 -24.49
CA PRO A 12 -10.28 14.00 -23.45
C PRO A 12 -10.95 14.13 -22.08
N VAL A 13 -10.80 13.11 -21.25
CA VAL A 13 -11.21 13.15 -19.84
C VAL A 13 -10.47 14.33 -19.19
N SER A 14 -11.24 15.33 -18.75
CA SER A 14 -10.73 16.47 -17.98
C SER A 14 -9.81 15.95 -16.87
N PRO A 15 -8.57 16.48 -16.73
CA PRO A 15 -7.73 16.13 -15.60
C PRO A 15 -8.52 16.45 -14.35
N ILE A 16 -8.73 15.46 -13.48
CA ILE A 16 -9.14 15.73 -12.10
C ILE A 16 -8.20 16.84 -11.63
N ASP A 17 -8.76 17.98 -11.17
CA ASP A 17 -7.96 19.06 -10.60
C ASP A 17 -6.93 18.43 -9.65
N SER A 18 -5.65 18.79 -9.79
CA SER A 18 -4.54 18.11 -9.12
C SER A 18 -4.73 18.06 -7.60
N ILE A 19 -5.51 18.98 -7.03
CA ILE A 19 -5.92 18.99 -5.63
C ILE A 19 -7.00 17.95 -5.33
N GLU A 20 -8.02 17.83 -6.19
CA GLU A 20 -9.14 16.89 -6.01
C GLU A 20 -8.67 15.44 -6.01
N ARG A 21 -7.61 15.14 -6.78
CA ARG A 21 -6.95 13.83 -6.77
C ARG A 21 -6.58 13.35 -5.37
N TYR A 22 -6.22 14.24 -4.46
CA TYR A 22 -5.77 13.88 -3.10
C TYR A 22 -6.76 14.25 -1.99
N THR A 23 -7.88 14.89 -2.33
CA THR A 23 -8.83 15.45 -1.36
C THR A 23 -10.24 14.90 -1.50
N LYS A 24 -10.58 14.29 -2.63
CA LYS A 24 -11.88 13.66 -2.87
C LYS A 24 -11.74 12.16 -3.18
N PRO A 25 -12.71 11.32 -2.78
CA PRO A 25 -12.54 9.87 -2.83
C PRO A 25 -12.59 9.27 -4.24
N GLU A 26 -12.94 10.04 -5.27
CA GLU A 26 -13.10 9.59 -6.66
C GLU A 26 -11.82 8.99 -7.23
N SER A 27 -10.64 9.56 -6.90
CA SER A 27 -9.35 9.02 -7.34
C SER A 27 -9.07 7.64 -6.75
N ILE A 28 -9.39 7.44 -5.47
CA ILE A 28 -9.31 6.14 -4.80
C ILE A 28 -10.29 5.15 -5.42
N TRP A 29 -11.53 5.58 -5.72
CA TRP A 29 -12.51 4.73 -6.38
C TRP A 29 -12.08 4.30 -7.78
N ALA A 30 -11.51 5.22 -8.56
CA ALA A 30 -10.97 4.91 -9.88
C ALA A 30 -9.79 3.93 -9.78
N ALA A 31 -8.86 4.15 -8.84
CA ALA A 31 -7.73 3.26 -8.60
C ALA A 31 -8.20 1.84 -8.25
N LEU A 32 -9.18 1.69 -7.36
CA LEU A 32 -9.73 0.37 -7.01
C LEU A 32 -10.54 -0.26 -8.14
N ALA A 33 -11.28 0.52 -8.92
CA ALA A 33 -12.07 0.01 -10.04
C ALA A 33 -11.19 -0.58 -11.16
N SER A 34 -9.94 -0.11 -11.29
CA SER A 34 -8.97 -0.66 -12.25
C SER A 34 -8.58 -2.11 -11.97
N GLY A 35 -8.74 -2.57 -10.71
CA GLY A 35 -8.30 -3.89 -10.28
C GLY A 35 -6.79 -4.04 -10.08
N HIS A 36 -5.98 -3.02 -10.40
CA HIS A 36 -4.52 -3.11 -10.25
C HIS A 36 -4.06 -3.12 -8.79
N VAL A 37 -4.88 -2.59 -7.88
CA VAL A 37 -4.68 -2.63 -6.43
C VAL A 37 -5.87 -3.30 -5.77
N ALA A 38 -5.59 -4.15 -4.78
CA ALA A 38 -6.59 -4.76 -3.90
C ALA A 38 -6.38 -4.31 -2.45
N LEU A 39 -7.46 -4.23 -1.67
CA LEU A 39 -7.40 -3.85 -0.26
C LEU A 39 -7.82 -5.00 0.64
N ILE A 40 -7.09 -5.17 1.74
CA ILE A 40 -7.24 -6.31 2.64
C ILE A 40 -8.17 -5.96 3.79
N ARG A 41 -8.97 -6.91 4.26
CA ARG A 41 -9.76 -6.73 5.48
C ARG A 41 -8.85 -6.71 6.69
N MET A 42 -8.90 -5.66 7.49
CA MET A 42 -8.18 -5.57 8.76
C MET A 42 -8.44 -6.80 9.65
N ASN A 43 -9.68 -7.25 9.79
CA ASN A 43 -10.00 -8.45 10.59
C ASN A 43 -9.40 -9.75 10.05
N TRP A 44 -9.30 -9.88 8.73
CA TRP A 44 -8.65 -11.04 8.14
C TRP A 44 -7.15 -11.01 8.48
N LEU A 45 -6.52 -9.84 8.34
CA LEU A 45 -5.10 -9.65 8.63
C LEU A 45 -4.76 -9.91 10.10
N ILE A 46 -5.59 -9.42 11.03
CA ILE A 46 -5.45 -9.69 12.47
C ILE A 46 -5.55 -11.20 12.75
N LYS A 47 -6.55 -11.87 12.17
CA LYS A 47 -6.73 -13.32 12.34
C LYS A 47 -5.54 -14.10 11.79
N HIS A 48 -5.04 -13.71 10.62
CA HIS A 48 -3.88 -14.32 9.97
C HIS A 48 -2.60 -14.19 10.82
N ALA A 49 -2.35 -12.99 11.35
CA ALA A 49 -1.20 -12.75 12.24
C ALA A 49 -1.25 -13.60 13.52
N LYS A 50 -2.44 -13.77 14.13
CA LYS A 50 -2.64 -14.61 15.32
C LYS A 50 -2.41 -16.10 15.08
N ALA A 51 -2.63 -16.56 13.85
CA ALA A 51 -2.29 -17.92 13.43
C ALA A 51 -0.79 -18.10 13.14
N ALA A 52 0.05 -17.13 13.53
CA ALA A 52 1.50 -17.09 13.28
C ALA A 52 1.87 -17.14 11.79
N GLY A 53 1.03 -16.55 10.93
CA GLY A 53 1.31 -16.44 9.50
C GLY A 53 2.43 -15.45 9.17
N VAL A 54 2.99 -15.60 7.97
CA VAL A 54 3.78 -14.58 7.27
C VAL A 54 2.91 -13.93 6.20
N LEU A 55 3.29 -12.77 5.67
CA LEU A 55 2.52 -12.10 4.62
C LEU A 55 2.49 -12.93 3.32
N PRO A 56 1.35 -13.52 2.91
CA PRO A 56 1.26 -14.19 1.62
C PRO A 56 1.31 -13.15 0.49
N ARG A 57 1.64 -13.55 -0.73
CA ARG A 57 1.49 -12.66 -1.89
C ARG A 57 0.02 -12.38 -2.14
N ARG A 58 -0.29 -11.26 -2.81
CA ARG A 58 -1.65 -10.93 -3.22
C ARG A 58 -2.38 -12.11 -3.89
N GLN A 59 -1.76 -12.74 -4.87
CA GLN A 59 -2.39 -13.79 -5.67
C GLN A 59 -2.59 -15.12 -4.91
N ASP A 60 -1.95 -15.28 -3.75
CA ASP A 60 -2.10 -16.46 -2.90
C ASP A 60 -3.15 -16.26 -1.78
N LEU A 61 -3.68 -15.04 -1.63
CA LEU A 61 -4.69 -14.72 -0.64
C LEU A 61 -6.06 -15.34 -1.00
N PRO A 62 -6.81 -15.84 -0.01
CA PRO A 62 -8.18 -16.29 -0.26
C PRO A 62 -9.10 -15.11 -0.58
N GLN A 63 -10.17 -15.37 -1.33
CA GLN A 63 -11.10 -14.33 -1.80
C GLN A 63 -11.74 -13.51 -0.66
N ASP A 64 -11.95 -14.13 0.51
CA ASP A 64 -12.55 -13.48 1.67
C ASP A 64 -11.61 -12.49 2.39
N ALA A 65 -10.30 -12.54 2.08
CA ALA A 65 -9.31 -11.57 2.56
C ALA A 65 -9.54 -10.17 2.00
N PHE A 66 -10.19 -10.06 0.83
CA PHE A 66 -10.31 -8.80 0.11
C PHE A 66 -11.60 -8.04 0.42
N PHE A 67 -11.50 -6.71 0.42
CA PHE A 67 -12.62 -5.81 0.29
C PHE A 67 -13.02 -5.61 -1.18
N THR A 68 -14.32 -5.63 -1.46
CA THR A 68 -14.83 -5.17 -2.77
C THR A 68 -15.06 -3.66 -2.76
N LEU A 69 -14.92 -3.03 -3.92
CA LEU A 69 -15.22 -1.60 -4.10
C LEU A 69 -16.65 -1.25 -3.64
N LYS A 70 -17.62 -2.13 -3.91
CA LYS A 70 -19.02 -1.95 -3.49
C LYS A 70 -19.15 -1.92 -1.96
N GLN A 71 -18.45 -2.80 -1.26
CA GLN A 71 -18.47 -2.83 0.21
C GLN A 71 -17.83 -1.56 0.80
N LEU A 72 -16.70 -1.11 0.25
CA LEU A 72 -16.03 0.11 0.70
C LEU A 72 -16.88 1.35 0.44
N LYS A 73 -17.46 1.51 -0.75
CA LYS A 73 -18.38 2.61 -1.05
C LYS A 73 -19.60 2.62 -0.14
N ARG A 74 -20.18 1.45 0.17
CA ARG A 74 -21.31 1.35 1.12
C ARG A 74 -20.91 1.78 2.53
N MET A 75 -19.75 1.32 2.99
CA MET A 75 -19.22 1.68 4.30
C MET A 75 -18.90 3.18 4.39
N TYR A 76 -18.27 3.73 3.36
CA TYR A 76 -18.02 5.16 3.23
C TYR A 76 -19.32 5.97 3.20
N ALA A 77 -20.29 5.62 2.35
CA ALA A 77 -21.53 6.38 2.19
C ALA A 77 -22.36 6.44 3.49
N LYS A 78 -22.41 5.34 4.25
CA LYS A 78 -23.08 5.29 5.55
C LYS A 78 -22.49 6.32 6.52
N ASN A 79 -21.16 6.48 6.51
CA ASN A 79 -20.49 7.48 7.33
C ASN A 79 -20.40 8.84 6.66
N TYR A 80 -20.51 8.98 5.34
CA TYR A 80 -20.38 10.26 4.63
C TYR A 80 -21.52 11.24 4.94
N THR A 81 -22.75 10.71 5.04
CA THR A 81 -23.95 11.51 5.36
C THR A 81 -23.96 12.00 6.80
N GLU A 82 -23.17 11.36 7.65
CA GLU A 82 -23.22 11.49 9.09
C GLU A 82 -21.94 12.18 9.61
N SER A 83 -20.76 11.85 9.08
CA SER A 83 -19.44 12.25 9.58
C SER A 83 -18.93 13.60 9.05
N PRO A 84 -18.47 14.49 9.93
CA PRO A 84 -17.83 15.74 9.53
C PRO A 84 -16.39 15.56 9.00
N SER A 85 -15.70 14.45 9.30
CA SER A 85 -14.31 14.24 8.87
C SER A 85 -14.18 13.63 7.47
N ARG A 86 -15.25 13.00 6.95
CA ARG A 86 -15.33 12.41 5.58
C ARG A 86 -14.15 11.51 5.19
N LEU A 87 -13.46 10.91 6.17
CA LEU A 87 -12.31 10.03 5.97
C LEU A 87 -12.73 8.74 5.28
N LEU A 88 -11.84 8.14 4.50
CA LEU A 88 -12.00 6.80 3.97
C LEU A 88 -11.62 5.76 5.04
N PRO A 89 -12.31 4.62 5.08
CA PRO A 89 -11.96 3.51 5.98
C PRO A 89 -10.77 2.73 5.43
N ILE A 90 -9.65 3.42 5.17
CA ILE A 90 -8.46 2.85 4.52
C ILE A 90 -7.22 3.26 5.33
N ILE A 91 -6.39 2.27 5.65
CA ILE A 91 -5.09 2.42 6.30
C ILE A 91 -4.03 1.95 5.32
N ALA A 92 -3.08 2.81 4.97
CA ALA A 92 -1.87 2.44 4.24
C ALA A 92 -0.75 2.08 5.23
N ILE A 93 0.04 1.05 4.92
CA ILE A 93 1.19 0.62 5.71
C ILE A 93 2.46 1.01 4.97
N SER A 94 3.31 1.80 5.61
CA SER A 94 4.66 2.13 5.16
C SER A 94 5.68 1.46 6.07
N PHE A 95 6.65 0.77 5.47
CA PHE A 95 7.57 -0.09 6.19
C PHE A 95 8.78 -0.47 5.33
N CYS A 96 9.85 -0.92 5.98
CA CYS A 96 11.01 -1.44 5.27
C CYS A 96 10.87 -2.94 4.98
N TRP A 97 11.15 -3.32 3.73
CA TRP A 97 11.35 -4.72 3.39
C TRP A 97 12.61 -5.26 4.09
N ASP A 98 12.44 -6.33 4.86
CA ASP A 98 13.49 -6.96 5.66
C ASP A 98 14.52 -7.70 4.78
N THR A 99 14.06 -8.36 3.71
CA THR A 99 14.93 -9.03 2.74
C THR A 99 14.56 -8.66 1.30
N PRO A 100 15.47 -8.82 0.32
CA PRO A 100 15.16 -8.59 -1.09
C PRO A 100 14.06 -9.50 -1.67
N ALA A 101 13.95 -10.72 -1.14
CA ALA A 101 12.97 -11.71 -1.61
C ALA A 101 11.59 -11.49 -1.01
N HIS A 102 11.53 -11.19 0.30
CA HIS A 102 10.29 -11.10 1.05
C HIS A 102 10.32 -9.93 2.07
N PRO A 103 9.25 -9.13 2.17
CA PRO A 103 9.22 -7.95 3.02
C PRO A 103 9.27 -8.24 4.53
N ASP A 104 8.66 -9.33 4.97
CA ASP A 104 8.59 -9.72 6.38
C ASP A 104 8.64 -11.27 6.54
N PRO A 105 9.79 -11.91 6.27
CA PRO A 105 9.90 -13.36 6.19
C PRO A 105 9.66 -14.07 7.53
N THR A 106 9.70 -13.32 8.64
CA THR A 106 9.47 -13.85 10.00
C THR A 106 8.12 -13.44 10.58
N GLY A 107 7.32 -12.65 9.84
CA GLY A 107 6.01 -12.17 10.29
C GLY A 107 6.08 -11.19 11.47
N LYS A 108 7.25 -10.61 11.78
CA LYS A 108 7.43 -9.73 12.94
C LYS A 108 6.72 -8.40 12.72
N GLN A 109 6.85 -7.83 11.52
CA GLN A 109 6.19 -6.56 11.18
C GLN A 109 4.67 -6.76 11.09
N LEU A 110 4.21 -7.87 10.51
CA LEU A 110 2.81 -8.29 10.52
C LEU A 110 2.24 -8.37 11.94
N LYS A 111 2.97 -8.98 12.88
CA LYS A 111 2.54 -9.06 14.29
C LYS A 111 2.37 -7.67 14.91
N THR A 112 3.33 -6.77 14.71
CA THR A 112 3.25 -5.38 15.21
C THR A 112 2.03 -4.66 14.63
N VAL A 113 1.87 -4.68 13.30
CA VAL A 113 0.73 -4.04 12.63
C VAL A 113 -0.59 -4.62 13.10
N ALA A 114 -0.72 -5.96 13.18
CA ALA A 114 -1.94 -6.62 13.61
C ALA A 114 -2.32 -6.28 15.06
N ALA A 115 -1.34 -6.23 15.97
CA ALA A 115 -1.57 -5.84 17.36
C ALA A 115 -2.09 -4.39 17.46
N THR A 116 -1.48 -3.46 16.73
CA THR A 116 -1.96 -2.07 16.66
C THR A 116 -3.36 -2.00 16.05
N LEU A 117 -3.60 -2.66 14.92
CA LEU A 117 -4.92 -2.67 14.27
C LEU A 117 -6.00 -3.18 15.22
N GLU A 118 -5.73 -4.23 16.01
CA GLU A 118 -6.67 -4.74 17.00
C GLU A 118 -6.96 -3.74 18.13
N MET A 119 -5.93 -3.03 18.60
CA MET A 119 -6.08 -1.97 19.60
C MET A 119 -6.86 -0.77 19.06
N GLU A 120 -6.51 -0.27 17.87
CA GLU A 120 -7.11 0.89 17.23
C GLU A 120 -8.52 0.61 16.70
N LYS A 121 -8.86 -0.65 16.44
CA LYS A 121 -10.22 -1.07 16.02
C LYS A 121 -11.31 -0.56 16.96
N LYS A 122 -11.03 -0.48 18.27
CA LYS A 122 -11.98 0.09 19.25
C LYS A 122 -12.20 1.57 18.97
N LYS A 123 -11.13 2.35 18.80
CA LYS A 123 -11.20 3.79 18.51
C LYS A 123 -11.92 4.09 17.20
N TYR A 124 -11.72 3.27 16.17
CA TYR A 124 -12.44 3.40 14.90
C TYR A 124 -13.94 3.18 15.05
N LYS A 125 -14.36 2.25 15.91
CA LYS A 125 -15.76 1.99 16.19
C LYS A 125 -16.37 3.03 17.16
N GLU A 126 -15.58 3.50 18.12
CA GLU A 126 -15.95 4.42 19.19
C GLU A 126 -15.91 5.90 18.79
N TYR A 127 -15.54 6.21 17.54
CA TYR A 127 -15.70 7.55 16.93
C TYR A 127 -17.18 7.98 16.76
N GLY A 128 -18.08 7.43 17.57
CA GLY A 128 -19.50 7.74 17.65
C GLY A 128 -20.32 7.19 16.49
N LEU A 129 -21.31 7.97 16.06
CA LEU A 129 -22.14 7.71 14.86
C LEU A 129 -21.34 7.65 13.55
N TYR A 130 -20.05 8.02 13.58
CA TYR A 130 -19.22 8.29 12.40
C TYR A 130 -18.03 7.34 12.26
N GLY A 131 -17.93 6.38 13.18
CA GLY A 131 -16.88 5.38 13.21
C GLY A 131 -17.09 4.25 12.20
N TYR A 132 -16.03 3.53 11.89
CA TYR A 132 -16.09 2.38 10.99
C TYR A 132 -16.11 1.07 11.76
N SER A 133 -17.01 0.17 11.37
CA SER A 133 -17.05 -1.20 11.92
C SER A 133 -15.87 -2.06 11.48
N GLU A 134 -15.19 -1.64 10.41
CA GLU A 134 -14.07 -2.35 9.78
C GLU A 134 -13.21 -1.36 8.97
N MET A 135 -11.94 -1.70 8.73
CA MET A 135 -11.02 -0.90 7.92
C MET A 135 -10.44 -1.76 6.79
N ALA A 136 -10.23 -1.16 5.63
CA ALA A 136 -9.41 -1.72 4.56
C ALA A 136 -7.94 -1.38 4.80
N VAL A 137 -7.04 -2.31 4.50
CA VAL A 137 -5.60 -2.14 4.61
C VAL A 137 -4.99 -2.17 3.22
N PHE A 138 -4.31 -1.09 2.85
CA PHE A 138 -3.36 -1.07 1.76
C PHE A 138 -1.98 -1.40 2.33
N TRP A 139 -1.40 -2.51 1.88
CA TRP A 139 -0.04 -2.94 2.16
C TRP A 139 0.54 -3.45 0.85
N ASP A 140 1.54 -2.76 0.29
CA ASP A 140 2.09 -2.98 -1.06
C ASP A 140 2.20 -4.46 -1.48
N TRP A 141 2.77 -5.32 -0.62
CA TRP A 141 2.97 -6.75 -0.82
C TRP A 141 1.65 -7.53 -0.96
N LEU A 142 0.66 -7.20 -0.13
CA LEU A 142 -0.66 -7.83 -0.17
C LEU A 142 -1.56 -7.22 -1.26
N SER A 143 -1.28 -5.98 -1.67
CA SER A 143 -2.19 -5.14 -2.46
C SER A 143 -1.86 -5.13 -3.94
N MET A 144 -0.61 -5.46 -4.30
CA MET A 144 -0.13 -5.56 -5.69
C MET A 144 0.38 -6.98 -5.96
N HIS A 145 0.41 -7.39 -7.23
CA HIS A 145 0.93 -8.71 -7.61
C HIS A 145 2.43 -8.83 -7.32
N GLN A 146 2.86 -9.93 -6.71
CA GLN A 146 4.25 -10.11 -6.28
C GLN A 146 4.96 -11.20 -7.05
N LYS A 147 6.29 -11.15 -7.06
CA LYS A 147 7.11 -12.28 -7.51
C LYS A 147 7.12 -13.37 -6.44
N ASP A 148 7.45 -14.60 -6.81
CA ASP A 148 7.56 -15.73 -5.89
C ASP A 148 8.88 -15.67 -5.10
N PRO A 149 8.86 -15.40 -3.78
CA PRO A 149 10.07 -15.37 -2.98
C PRO A 149 10.82 -16.72 -2.96
N ALA A 150 10.16 -17.84 -3.21
CA ALA A 150 10.79 -19.16 -3.24
C ALA A 150 11.72 -19.36 -4.45
N LEU A 151 11.57 -18.54 -5.50
CA LEU A 151 12.39 -18.57 -6.71
C LEU A 151 13.51 -17.53 -6.71
N PHE A 152 13.69 -16.81 -5.59
CA PHE A 152 14.72 -15.79 -5.46
C PHE A 152 16.12 -16.42 -5.35
N ASP A 153 17.02 -16.02 -6.25
CA ASP A 153 18.44 -16.37 -6.21
C ASP A 153 19.27 -15.21 -5.64
N ALA A 154 19.82 -15.42 -4.44
CA ALA A 154 20.67 -14.44 -3.79
C ALA A 154 22.02 -14.25 -4.49
N SER A 155 22.52 -15.25 -5.21
CA SER A 155 23.81 -15.16 -5.93
C SER A 155 23.73 -14.23 -7.15
N GLU A 156 22.53 -14.04 -7.70
CA GLU A 156 22.23 -13.10 -8.79
C GLU A 156 21.92 -11.68 -8.28
N THR A 157 22.08 -11.44 -6.98
CA THR A 157 21.83 -10.16 -6.34
C THR A 157 23.09 -9.64 -5.64
N PRO A 158 23.59 -8.45 -5.98
CA PRO A 158 24.71 -7.86 -5.25
C PRO A 158 24.39 -7.71 -3.76
N GLU A 159 25.31 -8.15 -2.89
CA GLU A 159 25.16 -8.05 -1.42
C GLU A 159 24.96 -6.60 -0.94
N ALA A 160 25.57 -5.65 -1.65
CA ALA A 160 25.36 -4.22 -1.46
C ALA A 160 25.01 -3.58 -2.80
N LYS A 161 24.28 -2.44 -2.77
CA LYS A 161 24.09 -1.64 -3.99
C LYS A 161 25.48 -1.24 -4.51
N PRO A 162 25.91 -1.72 -5.69
CA PRO A 162 27.20 -1.32 -6.24
C PRO A 162 27.23 0.21 -6.40
N GLU A 163 28.41 0.80 -6.26
CA GLU A 163 28.64 2.24 -6.39
C GLU A 163 29.44 2.57 -7.65
N GLY A 164 29.43 3.84 -8.05
CA GLY A 164 30.25 4.31 -9.18
C GLY A 164 29.99 3.58 -10.51
N PRO A 165 31.04 3.27 -11.30
CA PRO A 165 30.91 2.62 -12.60
C PRO A 165 30.23 1.24 -12.56
N GLU A 166 30.43 0.47 -11.48
CA GLU A 166 29.82 -0.86 -11.32
C GLU A 166 28.30 -0.75 -11.20
N ARG A 167 27.80 0.27 -10.50
CA ARG A 167 26.37 0.58 -10.46
C ARG A 167 25.80 0.84 -11.83
N ALA A 168 26.49 1.65 -12.63
CA ALA A 168 26.04 2.03 -13.96
C ALA A 168 25.98 0.81 -14.90
N ALA A 169 27.01 -0.03 -14.88
CA ALA A 169 27.06 -1.28 -15.64
C ALA A 169 25.93 -2.24 -15.21
N PHE A 170 25.74 -2.44 -13.90
CA PHE A 170 24.65 -3.28 -13.40
C PHE A 170 23.26 -2.75 -13.81
N ILE A 171 23.04 -1.44 -13.72
CA ILE A 171 21.79 -0.81 -14.20
C ILE A 171 21.59 -1.00 -15.70
N GLU A 172 22.65 -0.93 -16.50
CA GLU A 172 22.56 -1.15 -17.94
C GLU A 172 22.26 -2.62 -18.27
N ASP A 173 22.89 -3.57 -17.57
CA ASP A 173 22.53 -4.99 -17.67
C ASP A 173 21.06 -5.25 -17.33
N LEU A 174 20.53 -4.62 -16.27
CA LEU A 174 19.11 -4.73 -15.91
C LEU A 174 18.20 -4.11 -16.99
N LYS A 175 18.57 -2.94 -17.54
CA LYS A 175 17.81 -2.27 -18.61
C LYS A 175 17.81 -3.08 -19.91
N ALA A 176 18.96 -3.66 -20.26
CA ALA A 176 19.14 -4.53 -21.41
C ALA A 176 18.58 -5.94 -21.18
N LYS A 177 18.09 -6.25 -19.96
CA LYS A 177 17.60 -7.56 -19.54
C LYS A 177 18.64 -8.68 -19.72
N ARG A 178 19.93 -8.34 -19.56
CA ARG A 178 21.05 -9.31 -19.55
C ARG A 178 21.22 -9.97 -18.19
N LYS A 179 20.78 -9.29 -17.13
CA LYS A 179 20.68 -9.81 -15.76
C LYS A 179 19.33 -9.46 -15.17
N PHE A 180 18.91 -10.24 -14.17
CA PHE A 180 17.71 -9.99 -13.41
C PHE A 180 18.04 -9.99 -11.93
N PHE A 181 17.57 -8.96 -11.23
CA PHE A 181 17.67 -8.91 -9.77
C PHE A 181 16.90 -10.09 -9.17
N GLY A 182 17.59 -10.93 -8.38
CA GLY A 182 17.04 -12.17 -7.83
C GLY A 182 16.98 -13.36 -8.81
N GLY A 183 17.56 -13.23 -10.00
CA GLY A 183 17.59 -14.29 -11.02
C GLY A 183 16.40 -14.29 -11.98
N GLU A 184 16.56 -14.98 -13.11
CA GLU A 184 15.55 -15.02 -14.19
C GLU A 184 14.27 -15.74 -13.75
N GLN A 185 14.37 -16.84 -12.99
CA GLN A 185 13.20 -17.56 -12.48
C GLN A 185 12.35 -16.68 -11.55
N TYR A 186 13.00 -15.90 -10.68
CA TYR A 186 12.31 -14.90 -9.85
C TYR A 186 11.64 -13.82 -10.69
N GLU A 187 12.30 -13.31 -11.74
CA GLU A 187 11.69 -12.34 -12.64
C GLU A 187 10.43 -12.88 -13.33
N LEU A 188 10.49 -14.10 -13.85
CA LEU A 188 9.40 -14.76 -14.59
C LEU A 188 8.27 -15.25 -13.68
N SER A 189 8.51 -15.33 -12.37
CA SER A 189 7.52 -15.77 -11.39
C SER A 189 6.31 -14.84 -11.25
N ARG A 190 6.40 -13.60 -11.75
CA ARG A 190 5.26 -12.69 -11.94
C ARG A 190 4.88 -12.69 -13.43
N PRO A 191 3.76 -13.33 -13.82
CA PRO A 191 3.30 -13.37 -15.20
C PRO A 191 3.16 -11.99 -15.84
N VAL A 192 3.16 -11.93 -17.17
CA VAL A 192 3.13 -10.68 -17.95
C VAL A 192 1.95 -9.78 -17.55
N GLU A 193 0.74 -10.33 -17.45
CA GLU A 193 -0.46 -9.59 -17.06
C GLU A 193 -0.35 -9.01 -15.64
N GLU A 194 0.17 -9.80 -14.69
CA GLU A 194 0.40 -9.36 -13.33
C GLU A 194 1.49 -8.28 -13.25
N LYS A 195 2.52 -8.39 -14.09
CA LYS A 195 3.61 -7.41 -14.18
C LYS A 195 3.12 -6.09 -14.77
N GLU A 196 2.28 -6.13 -15.80
CA GLU A 196 1.62 -4.95 -16.35
C GLU A 196 0.75 -4.29 -15.29
N SER A 197 -0.08 -5.08 -14.60
CA SER A 197 -0.91 -4.59 -13.49
C SER A 197 -0.08 -3.97 -12.36
N PHE A 198 1.03 -4.59 -11.98
CA PHE A 198 1.95 -4.06 -10.98
C PHE A 198 2.55 -2.72 -11.41
N ASN A 199 3.00 -2.62 -12.67
CA ASN A 199 3.61 -1.39 -13.20
C ASN A 199 2.60 -0.23 -13.23
N VAL A 200 1.34 -0.50 -13.63
CA VAL A 200 0.29 0.50 -13.61
C VAL A 200 0.00 0.95 -12.18
N ALA A 201 -0.18 0.02 -11.23
CA ALA A 201 -0.40 0.37 -9.83
C ALA A 201 0.74 1.23 -9.26
N LEU A 202 1.99 0.85 -9.52
CA LEU A 202 3.19 1.53 -9.03
C LEU A 202 3.32 2.96 -9.58
N LYS A 203 3.01 3.15 -10.86
CA LYS A 203 3.18 4.43 -11.53
C LYS A 203 2.00 5.37 -11.33
N GLU A 204 0.78 4.84 -11.37
CA GLU A 204 -0.43 5.65 -11.51
C GLU A 204 -1.20 5.85 -10.20
N THR A 205 -0.89 5.07 -9.14
CA THR A 205 -1.68 5.09 -7.89
C THR A 205 -0.88 5.14 -6.61
N MET A 206 0.43 4.88 -6.64
CA MET A 206 1.22 4.69 -5.41
C MET A 206 1.25 5.93 -4.51
N ASP A 207 1.30 7.10 -5.14
CA ASP A 207 1.14 8.42 -4.53
C ASP A 207 -0.17 8.54 -3.73
N LEU A 208 -1.28 8.03 -4.26
CA LEU A 208 -2.61 8.16 -3.65
C LEU A 208 -2.66 7.47 -2.29
N TRP A 209 -2.18 6.24 -2.19
CA TRP A 209 -2.37 5.44 -0.97
C TRP A 209 -1.72 6.09 0.24
N TYR A 210 -0.53 6.64 0.06
CA TYR A 210 0.24 7.27 1.13
C TYR A 210 -0.12 8.73 1.33
N ALA A 211 -0.31 9.53 0.27
CA ALA A 211 -0.54 10.97 0.42
C ALA A 211 -2.00 11.33 0.73
N HIS A 212 -2.98 10.64 0.14
CA HIS A 212 -4.37 11.11 0.05
C HIS A 212 -4.97 11.50 1.41
N GLN A 213 -5.57 12.70 1.52
CA GLN A 213 -5.98 13.29 2.81
C GLN A 213 -7.02 12.46 3.56
N LEU A 214 -7.79 11.64 2.84
CA LEU A 214 -8.83 10.81 3.43
C LEU A 214 -8.35 9.43 3.90
N THR A 215 -7.10 9.01 3.64
CA THR A 215 -6.57 7.72 4.14
C THR A 215 -5.74 7.92 5.41
N SER A 216 -5.64 6.88 6.24
CA SER A 216 -4.65 6.84 7.34
C SER A 216 -3.35 6.19 6.85
N LEU A 217 -2.24 6.50 7.50
CA LEU A 217 -0.91 5.97 7.26
C LEU A 217 -0.33 5.45 8.58
N TYR A 218 0.04 4.18 8.61
CA TYR A 218 0.83 3.59 9.68
C TYR A 218 2.26 3.39 9.19
N MET A 219 3.23 3.83 9.97
CA MET A 219 4.65 3.73 9.65
C MET A 219 5.33 2.77 10.63
N LEU A 220 6.16 1.86 10.12
CA LEU A 220 7.06 1.05 10.95
C LEU A 220 8.48 1.62 10.84
N THR A 221 8.75 2.70 11.56
CA THR A 221 10.04 3.41 11.48
C THR A 221 11.19 2.64 12.14
N LYS A 222 10.88 1.73 13.06
CA LYS A 222 11.83 0.87 13.75
C LYS A 222 11.88 -0.51 13.09
N LEU A 223 13.08 -0.93 12.71
CA LEU A 223 13.29 -2.29 12.19
C LEU A 223 13.04 -3.32 13.30
N PRO A 224 12.44 -4.49 12.97
CA PRO A 224 12.24 -5.55 13.95
C PRO A 224 13.58 -6.09 14.45
N GLU A 225 13.61 -6.56 15.70
CA GLU A 225 14.79 -7.23 16.27
C GLU A 225 15.22 -8.40 15.38
N GLY A 226 16.51 -8.51 15.06
CA GLY A 226 17.04 -9.55 14.17
C GLY A 226 16.69 -9.37 12.69
N SER A 227 16.27 -8.17 12.28
CA SER A 227 16.18 -7.74 10.88
C SER A 227 17.49 -8.00 10.14
N GLN A 228 17.41 -8.51 8.92
CA GLN A 228 18.56 -8.66 8.02
C GLN A 228 18.88 -7.35 7.31
N ARG A 229 17.91 -6.45 7.23
CA ARG A 229 18.10 -5.11 6.69
C ARG A 229 18.97 -4.27 7.62
N THR A 230 19.97 -3.60 7.04
CA THR A 230 20.87 -2.67 7.73
C THR A 230 20.48 -1.20 7.54
N THR A 231 19.84 -0.85 6.43
CA THR A 231 19.33 0.52 6.17
C THR A 231 18.04 0.77 6.92
N GLY A 232 18.01 1.80 7.75
CA GLY A 232 16.84 2.23 8.50
C GLY A 232 15.74 2.84 7.62
N TYR A 233 14.63 3.17 8.26
CA TYR A 233 13.44 3.69 7.59
C TYR A 233 13.68 5.04 6.90
N ASP A 234 14.30 6.00 7.60
CA ASP A 234 14.49 7.35 7.05
C ASP A 234 15.59 7.41 5.95
N GLU A 235 16.43 6.39 5.86
CA GLU A 235 17.49 6.25 4.85
C GLU A 235 17.01 5.51 3.58
N SER A 236 15.81 4.91 3.65
CA SER A 236 15.22 4.15 2.58
C SER A 236 14.31 5.04 1.72
N GLY A 237 14.73 5.32 0.49
CA GLY A 237 14.08 6.34 -0.35
C GLY A 237 12.56 6.20 -0.52
N TRP A 238 12.01 4.97 -0.57
CA TRP A 238 10.56 4.77 -0.63
C TRP A 238 9.87 5.15 0.68
N THR A 239 10.33 4.64 1.82
CA THR A 239 9.75 4.96 3.14
C THR A 239 9.91 6.44 3.49
N THR A 240 11.01 7.08 3.08
CA THR A 240 11.16 8.55 3.17
C THR A 240 10.07 9.27 2.35
N TYR A 241 9.86 8.87 1.09
CA TYR A 241 8.80 9.44 0.24
C TYR A 241 7.41 9.25 0.85
N GLU A 242 7.12 8.06 1.36
CA GLU A 242 5.83 7.69 1.96
C GLU A 242 5.54 8.53 3.21
N ARG A 243 6.54 8.70 4.09
CA ARG A 243 6.44 9.59 5.25
C ARG A 243 6.21 11.03 4.84
N CYS A 244 7.09 11.59 3.99
CA CYS A 244 7.01 12.98 3.57
C CYS A 244 5.66 13.29 2.89
N SER A 245 5.17 12.40 2.02
CA SER A 245 3.90 12.60 1.32
C SER A 245 2.69 12.47 2.26
N GLY A 246 2.72 11.53 3.21
CA GLY A 246 1.67 11.36 4.21
C GLY A 246 1.58 12.54 5.19
N GLU A 247 2.72 13.00 5.70
CA GLU A 247 2.78 14.10 6.68
C GLU A 247 2.46 15.48 6.05
N LEU A 248 2.67 15.66 4.75
CA LEU A 248 2.50 16.95 4.08
C LEU A 248 1.04 17.43 4.07
N ILE A 249 0.08 16.54 3.78
CA ILE A 249 -1.30 16.95 3.51
C ILE A 249 -2.35 16.32 4.43
N LYS A 250 -2.01 15.27 5.19
CA LYS A 250 -2.96 14.66 6.13
C LYS A 250 -3.14 15.55 7.37
N LYS A 251 -4.38 15.90 7.65
CA LYS A 251 -4.75 16.68 8.84
C LYS A 251 -5.25 15.75 9.93
N SER A 252 -5.01 16.09 11.20
CA SER A 252 -5.65 15.36 12.30
C SER A 252 -7.17 15.54 12.27
N ALA A 253 -7.92 14.44 12.34
CA ALA A 253 -9.37 14.50 12.46
C ALA A 253 -9.79 14.55 13.94
N HIS A 254 -10.63 15.54 14.26
CA HIS A 254 -11.14 15.77 15.61
C HIS A 254 -12.60 15.32 15.70
N SER A 255 -12.95 14.61 16.77
CA SER A 255 -14.35 14.34 17.07
C SER A 255 -15.06 15.66 17.38
N PRO A 256 -16.23 15.94 16.76
CA PRO A 256 -17.04 17.13 17.07
C PRO A 256 -17.52 17.17 18.52
N TRP A 257 -17.56 16.02 19.18
CA TRP A 257 -18.16 15.83 20.50
C TRP A 257 -17.11 15.84 21.63
N GLY A 258 -15.85 16.14 21.30
CA GLY A 258 -14.72 16.07 22.25
C GLY A 258 -14.33 14.64 22.61
N GLY A 259 -13.07 14.44 23.02
CA GLY A 259 -12.61 13.20 23.67
C GLY A 259 -11.87 12.17 22.79
N SER A 260 -11.88 12.24 21.45
CA SER A 260 -11.08 11.32 20.62
C SER A 260 -10.56 11.99 19.34
N LYS A 261 -9.24 11.89 19.14
CA LYS A 261 -8.51 12.38 17.95
C LYS A 261 -8.14 11.17 17.09
N TRP A 262 -8.57 11.16 15.83
CA TRP A 262 -8.07 10.18 14.88
C TRP A 262 -6.80 10.74 14.27
N GLN A 263 -5.66 10.19 14.71
CA GLN A 263 -4.36 10.46 14.11
C GLN A 263 -4.27 9.74 12.77
N LEU A 264 -4.25 10.52 11.68
CA LEU A 264 -4.15 9.97 10.33
C LEU A 264 -2.76 9.46 9.99
N VAL A 265 -1.74 9.86 10.75
CA VAL A 265 -0.38 9.34 10.65
C VAL A 265 -0.02 8.81 12.02
N LEU A 266 0.31 7.52 12.08
CA LEU A 266 0.70 6.84 13.31
C LEU A 266 2.04 6.14 13.07
N ASP A 267 3.01 6.43 13.94
CA ASP A 267 4.29 5.74 13.94
C ASP A 267 4.27 4.60 14.95
N LEU A 268 4.38 3.36 14.47
CA LEU A 268 4.38 2.15 15.27
C LEU A 268 5.78 1.80 15.80
N GLY A 269 6.81 2.45 15.30
CA GLY A 269 8.20 2.29 15.71
C GLY A 269 8.65 3.29 16.76
N ALA A 270 7.87 4.34 17.03
CA ALA A 270 8.17 5.32 18.07
C ALA A 270 8.09 4.69 19.47
N ASP A 271 9.01 5.07 20.37
CA ASP A 271 9.14 4.48 21.71
C ASP A 271 7.98 4.84 22.68
N ASP A 272 7.00 5.63 22.22
CA ASP A 272 5.90 6.19 23.04
C ASP A 272 4.53 5.49 22.85
N MET A 273 4.49 4.27 22.33
CA MET A 273 3.25 3.49 22.07
C MET A 273 2.86 2.54 23.20
#